data_AF-E1YLX8-F1
#
_entry.id   AF-E1YLX8-F1
#
_cell.length_a   1.000
_cell.length_b   1.000
_cell.length_c   1.000
_cell.angle_alpha   90.00
_cell.angle_beta   90.00
_cell.angle_gamma   90.00
#
_symmetry.space_group_name_H-M   'P 1'
#
loop_
_entity.id
_entity.type
_entity.pdbx_description
1 polymer ?
#
loop_
_entity_poly.entity_id
_entity_poly.type
_entity_poly.pdbx_seq_one_letter_code
_entity_poly.pdbx_strand_id
1 'polypeptide(L)'
;MHEFLFSICFQYVEGTTFKIGLINAVPYTIISSTIAIPTAKYLIASNKEYITYESSLSDIFGVIFFNFITLNDNICTQSVGHFLLQLLIILIISIGCALSLAFLLSKIKHHVKFVPIILLIILIYAILKTYHLPALIFILFFGLFIGNLDELKRFKYIDKLHPEILNNEVNKFKELTAEMTFLIRSLFFLFFGYSIETSELLNTDTLIWSIAITVGIFVLRATFLKLFKLPANPLLFIAPRGLITILLFMSIPLNHSLKIANKSLIIQVIISTGFIMMYGLIKTKKVEPKIVENESNRSI
;
A
#
# COMPACT_ATOMS: atom_id res chain seq x y z
N MET A 1 -6.99 -10.92 -7.93
CA MET A 1 -7.28 -11.77 -9.12
C MET A 1 -5.99 -12.24 -9.78
N HIS A 2 -4.99 -11.36 -9.92
CA HIS A 2 -3.68 -11.67 -10.47
C HIS A 2 -2.91 -12.74 -9.70
N GLU A 3 -3.12 -12.81 -8.38
CA GLU A 3 -2.42 -13.72 -7.45
C GLU A 3 -2.75 -15.18 -7.76
N PHE A 4 -4.02 -15.45 -8.08
CA PHE A 4 -4.51 -16.80 -8.36
C PHE A 4 -3.95 -17.33 -9.68
N LEU A 5 -3.88 -16.47 -10.71
CA LEU A 5 -3.32 -16.86 -12.00
C LEU A 5 -1.83 -17.18 -11.88
N PHE A 6 -1.06 -16.30 -11.24
CA PHE A 6 0.37 -16.54 -11.04
C PHE A 6 0.64 -17.74 -10.12
N SER A 7 -0.21 -17.97 -9.11
CA SER A 7 -0.13 -19.17 -8.28
C SER A 7 -0.29 -20.45 -9.10
N ILE A 8 -1.29 -20.52 -9.99
CA ILE A 8 -1.50 -21.67 -10.87
C ILE A 8 -0.28 -21.88 -11.80
N CYS A 9 0.28 -20.79 -12.34
CA CYS A 9 1.49 -20.87 -13.16
C CYS A 9 2.66 -21.45 -12.36
N PHE A 10 2.91 -20.96 -11.13
CA PHE A 10 3.98 -21.48 -10.29
C PHE A 10 3.76 -22.92 -9.84
N GLN A 11 2.53 -23.28 -9.53
CA GLN A 11 2.14 -24.66 -9.23
C GLN A 11 2.44 -25.59 -10.40
N TYR A 12 2.09 -25.18 -11.62
CA TYR A 12 2.32 -25.99 -12.82
C TYR A 12 3.81 -26.19 -13.12
N VAL A 13 4.63 -25.16 -12.87
CA VAL A 13 6.06 -25.16 -13.21
C VAL A 13 6.92 -25.90 -12.18
N GLU A 14 6.66 -25.70 -10.88
CA GLU A 14 7.46 -26.32 -9.81
C GLU A 14 6.82 -27.54 -9.15
N GLY A 15 5.59 -27.91 -9.53
CA GLY A 15 4.88 -29.05 -8.94
C GLY A 15 4.56 -28.85 -7.45
N THR A 16 4.38 -27.61 -7.01
CA THR A 16 4.11 -27.27 -5.60
C THR A 16 2.62 -27.20 -5.29
N THR A 17 2.27 -27.02 -4.02
CA THR A 17 0.87 -26.82 -3.64
C THR A 17 0.39 -25.44 -4.05
N PHE A 18 -0.91 -25.31 -4.36
CA PHE A 18 -1.53 -24.03 -4.68
C PHE A 18 -1.27 -22.94 -3.62
N LYS A 19 -1.21 -23.33 -2.34
CA LYS A 19 -0.90 -22.40 -1.24
C LYS A 19 0.51 -21.83 -1.35
N ILE A 20 1.52 -22.66 -1.62
CA ILE A 20 2.91 -22.22 -1.78
C ILE A 20 3.04 -21.33 -3.02
N GLY A 21 2.42 -21.74 -4.14
CA GLY A 21 2.32 -20.91 -5.34
C GLY A 21 1.72 -19.54 -5.04
N LEU A 22 0.68 -19.49 -4.19
CA LEU A 22 -0.02 -18.26 -3.82
C LEU A 22 0.85 -17.34 -2.95
N ILE A 23 1.55 -17.90 -1.95
CA ILE A 23 2.49 -17.15 -1.10
C ILE A 23 3.54 -16.44 -1.95
N ASN A 24 4.07 -17.11 -2.98
CA ASN A 24 5.09 -16.55 -3.86
C ASN A 24 4.51 -15.64 -4.94
N ALA A 25 3.25 -15.80 -5.31
CA ALA A 25 2.58 -14.96 -6.29
C ALA A 25 2.20 -13.57 -5.74
N VAL A 26 1.74 -13.49 -4.49
CA VAL A 26 1.22 -12.25 -3.89
C VAL A 26 2.18 -11.06 -4.03
N PRO A 27 3.50 -11.16 -3.75
CA PRO A 27 4.44 -10.04 -3.93
C PRO A 27 4.35 -9.34 -5.29
N TYR A 28 4.14 -10.10 -6.38
CA TYR A 28 4.10 -9.58 -7.77
C TYR A 28 2.81 -8.85 -8.12
N THR A 29 1.80 -8.89 -7.26
CA THR A 29 0.45 -8.37 -7.55
C THR A 29 0.15 -7.03 -6.91
N ILE A 30 0.94 -6.67 -5.90
CA ILE A 30 0.73 -5.48 -5.08
C ILE A 30 1.24 -4.24 -5.80
N ILE A 31 0.38 -3.22 -5.96
CA ILE A 31 0.76 -1.96 -6.60
C ILE A 31 1.48 -1.11 -5.57
N SER A 32 2.70 -0.71 -5.87
CA SER A 32 3.52 0.10 -4.98
C SER A 32 2.95 1.52 -4.84
N SER A 33 2.27 1.79 -3.72
CA SER A 33 1.74 3.13 -3.42
C SER A 33 2.86 4.18 -3.33
N THR A 34 4.05 3.77 -2.87
CA THR A 34 5.21 4.65 -2.71
C THR A 34 5.74 5.24 -4.02
N ILE A 35 5.46 4.59 -5.16
CA ILE A 35 5.80 5.05 -6.51
C ILE A 35 4.55 5.59 -7.23
N ALA A 36 3.40 4.91 -7.09
CA ALA A 36 2.17 5.26 -7.80
C ALA A 36 1.56 6.60 -7.34
N ILE A 37 1.50 6.87 -6.03
CA ILE A 37 0.85 8.08 -5.49
C ILE A 37 1.60 9.37 -5.88
N PRO A 38 2.93 9.48 -5.72
CA PRO A 38 3.67 10.66 -6.17
C PRO A 38 3.53 10.89 -7.67
N THR A 39 3.49 9.81 -8.45
CA THR A 39 3.29 9.83 -9.90
C THR A 39 1.91 10.36 -10.28
N ALA A 40 0.88 9.92 -9.54
CA ALA A 40 -0.51 10.31 -9.78
C ALA A 40 -0.78 11.80 -9.50
N LYS A 41 0.10 12.50 -8.76
CA LYS A 41 -0.02 13.94 -8.47
C LYS A 41 -0.11 14.80 -9.74
N TYR A 42 0.46 14.33 -10.85
CA TYR A 42 0.49 15.05 -12.13
C TYR A 42 -0.70 14.72 -13.05
N LEU A 43 -1.71 13.99 -12.56
CA LEU A 43 -2.90 13.62 -13.32
C LEU A 43 -4.11 14.48 -12.94
N ILE A 44 -5.16 14.40 -13.77
CA ILE A 44 -6.48 14.94 -13.43
C ILE A 44 -7.00 14.35 -12.11
N ALA A 45 -7.83 15.12 -11.40
CA ALA A 45 -8.30 14.80 -10.05
C ALA A 45 -8.89 13.39 -9.92
N SER A 46 -9.77 12.98 -10.86
CA SER A 46 -10.40 11.66 -10.84
C SER A 46 -9.39 10.50 -10.95
N ASN A 47 -8.41 10.63 -11.85
CA ASN A 47 -7.37 9.61 -12.03
C ASN A 47 -6.41 9.57 -10.83
N LYS A 48 -6.08 10.74 -10.28
CA LYS A 48 -5.26 10.84 -9.06
C LYS A 48 -5.94 10.12 -7.90
N GLU A 49 -7.22 10.39 -7.69
CA GLU A 49 -8.03 9.79 -6.64
C GLU A 49 -8.12 8.28 -6.81
N TYR A 50 -8.45 7.80 -8.01
CA TYR A 50 -8.51 6.37 -8.32
C TYR A 50 -7.19 5.67 -8.00
N ILE A 51 -6.05 6.18 -8.48
CA ILE A 51 -4.74 5.55 -8.23
C ILE A 51 -4.37 5.59 -6.75
N THR A 52 -4.71 6.68 -6.06
CA THR A 52 -4.44 6.81 -4.63
C THR A 52 -5.17 5.73 -3.85
N TYR A 53 -6.47 5.55 -4.09
CA TYR A 53 -7.25 4.49 -3.44
C TYR A 53 -6.81 3.09 -3.86
N GLU A 54 -6.67 2.85 -5.16
CA GLU A 54 -6.28 1.53 -5.69
C GLU A 54 -4.94 1.06 -5.11
N SER A 55 -3.91 1.91 -5.16
CA SER A 55 -2.57 1.54 -4.70
C SER A 55 -2.49 1.41 -3.17
N SER A 56 -3.16 2.29 -2.41
CA SER A 56 -3.17 2.20 -0.95
C SER A 56 -3.91 0.96 -0.45
N LEU A 57 -5.07 0.65 -1.05
CA LEU A 57 -5.82 -0.57 -0.73
C LEU A 57 -5.08 -1.83 -1.19
N SER A 58 -4.42 -1.79 -2.36
CA SER A 58 -3.61 -2.91 -2.86
C SER A 58 -2.45 -3.23 -1.94
N ASP A 59 -1.72 -2.23 -1.44
CA ASP A 59 -0.64 -2.43 -0.46
C ASP A 59 -1.18 -3.07 0.83
N ILE A 60 -2.24 -2.50 1.41
CA ILE A 60 -2.78 -2.96 2.70
C ILE A 60 -3.42 -4.36 2.58
N PHE A 61 -4.35 -4.54 1.64
CA PHE A 61 -5.02 -5.82 1.45
C PHE A 61 -4.06 -6.90 0.95
N GLY A 62 -3.04 -6.55 0.17
CA GLY A 62 -2.01 -7.48 -0.26
C GLY A 62 -1.22 -8.04 0.91
N VAL A 63 -0.75 -7.20 1.85
CA VAL A 63 -0.03 -7.68 3.05
C VAL A 63 -0.93 -8.49 3.96
N ILE A 64 -2.20 -8.10 4.11
CA ILE A 64 -3.17 -8.83 4.93
C ILE A 64 -3.43 -10.22 4.36
N PHE A 65 -3.69 -10.28 3.05
CA PHE A 65 -3.91 -11.53 2.36
C PHE A 65 -2.67 -12.41 2.46
N PHE A 66 -1.47 -11.86 2.25
CA PHE A 66 -0.20 -12.56 2.43
C PHE A 66 -0.03 -13.14 3.84
N ASN A 67 -0.29 -12.35 4.88
CA ASN A 67 -0.19 -12.82 6.27
C ASN A 67 -1.22 -13.91 6.56
N PHE A 68 -2.45 -13.76 6.07
CA PHE A 68 -3.50 -14.76 6.22
C PHE A 68 -3.09 -16.10 5.61
N ILE A 69 -2.61 -16.12 4.36
CA ILE A 69 -2.20 -17.37 3.70
C ILE A 69 -0.91 -17.97 4.30
N THR A 70 -0.01 -17.14 4.83
CA THR A 70 1.26 -17.60 5.39
C THR A 70 1.08 -18.20 6.79
N LEU A 71 0.20 -17.61 7.61
CA LEU A 71 -0.01 -18.03 9.00
C LEU A 71 -0.99 -19.20 9.16
N ASN A 72 -1.89 -19.41 8.19
CA ASN A 72 -2.89 -20.47 8.27
C ASN A 72 -2.45 -21.70 7.48
N ASP A 73 -2.19 -22.81 8.17
CA ASP A 73 -1.81 -24.07 7.52
C ASP A 73 -2.86 -24.55 6.52
N ASN A 74 -4.13 -24.56 6.94
CA ASN A 74 -5.27 -24.88 6.10
C ASN A 74 -6.22 -23.68 5.97
N ILE A 75 -6.57 -23.33 4.74
CA ILE A 75 -7.58 -22.31 4.42
C ILE A 75 -8.96 -22.99 4.48
N CYS A 76 -9.50 -23.16 5.68
CA CYS A 76 -10.84 -23.69 5.91
C CYS A 76 -11.83 -22.55 6.22
N THR A 77 -13.14 -22.83 6.13
CA THR A 77 -14.21 -21.89 6.50
C THR A 77 -14.03 -21.33 7.92
N GLN A 78 -13.52 -22.16 8.84
CA GLN A 78 -13.19 -21.74 10.20
C GLN A 78 -12.08 -20.68 10.24
N SER A 79 -11.00 -20.86 9.48
CA SER A 79 -9.88 -19.90 9.40
C SER A 79 -10.36 -18.55 8.88
N VAL A 80 -11.23 -18.55 7.87
CA VAL A 80 -11.85 -17.32 7.34
C VAL A 80 -12.75 -16.65 8.40
N GLY A 81 -13.55 -17.44 9.13
CA GLY A 81 -14.39 -16.94 10.22
C GLY A 81 -13.58 -16.27 11.33
N HIS A 82 -12.50 -16.91 11.79
CA HIS A 82 -11.59 -16.31 12.77
C HIS A 82 -10.95 -15.02 12.26
N PHE A 83 -10.53 -14.99 11.00
CA PHE A 83 -9.94 -13.80 10.40
C PHE A 83 -10.92 -12.63 10.31
N LEU A 84 -12.17 -12.87 9.92
CA LEU A 84 -13.22 -11.84 9.91
C LEU A 84 -13.50 -11.31 11.32
N LEU A 85 -13.49 -12.19 12.33
CA LEU A 85 -13.63 -11.82 13.73
C LEU A 85 -12.46 -10.93 14.18
N GLN A 86 -11.23 -11.26 13.80
CA GLN A 86 -10.04 -10.43 14.07
C GLN A 86 -10.15 -9.03 13.42
N LEU A 87 -10.68 -8.94 12.20
CA LEU A 87 -10.92 -7.65 11.53
C LEU A 87 -11.94 -6.80 12.30
N LEU A 88 -13.02 -7.40 12.79
CA LEU A 88 -14.01 -6.72 13.62
C LEU A 88 -13.42 -6.26 14.96
N ILE A 89 -12.62 -7.09 15.61
CA ILE A 89 -11.90 -6.72 16.85
C ILE A 89 -10.99 -5.52 16.59
N ILE A 90 -10.20 -5.55 15.51
CA ILE A 90 -9.31 -4.43 15.16
C ILE A 90 -10.11 -3.15 14.89
N LEU A 91 -11.25 -3.25 14.21
CA LEU A 91 -12.10 -2.08 13.97
C LEU A 91 -12.50 -1.44 15.31
N ILE A 92 -12.97 -2.23 16.27
CA ILE A 92 -13.34 -1.75 17.61
C ILE A 92 -12.13 -1.15 18.34
N ILE A 93 -10.99 -1.84 18.33
CA ILE A 93 -9.74 -1.36 18.95
C ILE A 93 -9.30 -0.04 18.33
N SER A 94 -9.34 0.09 17.00
CA SER A 94 -8.92 1.29 16.29
C SER A 94 -9.75 2.52 16.64
N ILE A 95 -11.08 2.34 16.79
CA ILE A 95 -11.97 3.39 17.29
C ILE A 95 -11.60 3.77 18.73
N GLY A 96 -11.45 2.77 19.61
CA GLY A 96 -11.08 2.99 21.01
C GLY A 96 -9.74 3.73 21.16
N CYS A 97 -8.73 3.36 20.37
CA CYS A 97 -7.43 4.03 20.35
C CYS A 97 -7.50 5.44 19.78
N ALA A 98 -8.28 5.68 18.72
CA ALA A 98 -8.49 7.03 18.18
C ALA A 98 -9.14 7.96 19.21
N LEU A 99 -10.15 7.47 19.95
CA LEU A 99 -10.79 8.21 21.04
C LEU A 99 -9.84 8.45 22.21
N SER A 100 -9.09 7.43 22.62
CA SER A 100 -8.07 7.52 23.67
C SER A 100 -7.01 8.58 23.33
N LEU A 101 -6.58 8.62 22.07
CA LEU A 101 -5.63 9.62 21.60
C LEU A 101 -6.22 11.03 21.59
N ALA A 102 -7.45 11.19 21.09
CA ALA A 102 -8.13 12.49 21.12
C ALA A 102 -8.26 13.02 22.56
N PHE A 103 -8.57 12.13 23.51
CA PHE A 103 -8.58 12.45 24.94
C PHE A 103 -7.19 12.84 25.45
N LEU A 104 -6.14 12.07 25.12
CA LEU A 104 -4.77 12.37 25.52
C LEU A 104 -4.31 13.75 25.00
N LEU A 105 -4.60 14.06 23.74
CA LEU A 105 -4.25 15.34 23.11
C LEU A 105 -5.00 16.52 23.75
N SER A 106 -6.24 16.32 24.20
CA SER A 106 -7.00 17.34 24.93
C SER A 106 -6.36 17.71 26.28
N LYS A 107 -5.60 16.78 26.89
CA LYS A 107 -4.96 16.97 28.20
C LYS A 107 -3.52 17.46 28.12
N ILE A 108 -2.81 17.21 27.02
CA ILE A 108 -1.41 17.63 26.86
C ILE A 108 -1.33 19.15 26.60
N LYS A 109 -0.71 19.89 27.52
CA LYS A 109 -0.42 21.33 27.41
C LYS A 109 0.97 21.65 26.82
N HIS A 110 1.79 20.65 26.53
CA HIS A 110 3.16 20.81 26.03
C HIS A 110 3.24 21.20 24.54
N HIS A 111 4.36 21.80 24.13
CA HIS A 111 4.64 22.27 22.76
C HIS A 111 4.88 21.12 21.74
N VAL A 112 5.21 19.91 22.18
CA VAL A 112 5.51 18.75 21.31
C VAL A 112 4.50 17.63 21.54
N LYS A 113 3.33 17.71 20.90
CA LYS A 113 2.22 16.76 21.13
C LYS A 113 2.18 15.56 20.18
N PHE A 114 2.91 15.62 19.06
CA PHE A 114 2.86 14.62 17.99
C PHE A 114 3.80 13.40 18.20
N VAL A 115 4.90 13.56 18.94
CA VAL A 115 5.80 12.43 19.27
C VAL A 115 5.07 11.36 20.09
N PRO A 116 4.27 11.71 21.12
CA PRO A 116 3.39 10.75 21.79
C PRO A 116 2.43 9.99 20.86
N ILE A 117 1.89 10.65 19.83
CA ILE A 117 1.01 10.00 18.83
C ILE A 117 1.79 8.90 18.11
N ILE A 118 2.98 9.21 17.60
CA ILE A 118 3.84 8.26 16.88
C ILE A 118 4.22 7.08 17.80
N LEU A 119 4.66 7.38 19.02
CA LEU A 119 5.03 6.34 20.00
C LEU A 119 3.85 5.43 20.33
N LEU A 120 2.64 5.98 20.50
CA LEU A 120 1.44 5.20 20.75
C LEU A 120 1.10 4.30 19.56
N ILE A 121 1.19 4.79 18.32
CA ILE A 121 0.95 4.00 17.11
C ILE A 121 1.97 2.86 17.02
N ILE A 122 3.25 3.13 17.26
CA ILE A 122 4.32 2.10 17.24
C ILE A 122 4.08 1.05 18.33
N LEU A 123 3.72 1.49 19.54
CA LEU A 123 3.42 0.60 20.65
C LEU A 123 2.23 -0.31 20.34
N ILE A 124 1.13 0.25 19.84
CA ILE A 124 -0.06 -0.54 19.48
C ILE A 124 0.26 -1.47 18.31
N TYR A 125 1.00 -1.01 17.30
CA TYR A 125 1.46 -1.85 16.20
C TYR A 125 2.28 -3.05 16.71
N ALA A 126 3.21 -2.83 17.63
CA ALA A 126 4.01 -3.90 18.23
C ALA A 126 3.13 -4.91 18.98
N ILE A 127 2.20 -4.43 19.80
CA ILE A 127 1.23 -5.28 20.53
C ILE A 127 0.40 -6.11 19.54
N LEU A 128 -0.21 -5.47 18.54
CA LEU A 128 -1.04 -6.15 17.55
C LEU A 128 -0.24 -7.20 16.76
N LYS A 129 1.01 -6.89 16.41
CA LYS A 129 1.90 -7.84 15.73
C LYS A 129 2.20 -9.07 16.59
N THR A 130 2.40 -8.91 17.90
CA THR A 130 2.58 -10.03 18.84
C THR A 130 1.34 -10.92 18.92
N TYR A 131 0.15 -10.34 18.87
CA TYR A 131 -1.11 -11.11 18.84
C TYR A 131 -1.50 -11.63 17.45
N HIS A 132 -0.61 -11.51 16.45
CA HIS A 132 -0.87 -11.87 15.05
C HIS A 132 -2.12 -11.19 14.45
N LEU A 133 -2.51 -10.05 15.01
CA LEU A 133 -3.61 -9.25 14.50
C LEU A 133 -3.14 -8.42 13.30
N PRO A 134 -3.98 -8.20 12.27
CA PRO A 134 -3.72 -7.32 11.12
C PRO A 134 -3.40 -5.85 11.51
N ALA A 135 -2.18 -5.59 12.01
CA ALA A 135 -1.78 -4.28 12.52
C ALA A 135 -1.82 -3.16 11.47
N LEU A 136 -1.70 -3.50 10.18
CA LEU A 136 -1.86 -2.55 9.07
C LEU A 136 -3.31 -2.06 8.91
N ILE A 137 -4.31 -2.91 9.17
CA ILE A 137 -5.72 -2.47 9.21
C ILE A 137 -5.94 -1.51 10.36
N PHE A 138 -5.32 -1.77 11.51
CA PHE A 138 -5.37 -0.84 12.63
C PHE A 138 -4.82 0.53 12.21
N ILE A 139 -3.63 0.59 11.60
CA ILE A 139 -3.02 1.85 11.13
C ILE A 139 -3.94 2.56 10.13
N LEU A 140 -4.55 1.82 9.20
CA LEU A 140 -5.49 2.38 8.23
C LEU A 140 -6.72 2.99 8.91
N PHE A 141 -7.44 2.22 9.72
CA PHE A 141 -8.65 2.68 10.39
C PHE A 141 -8.36 3.82 11.35
N PHE A 142 -7.31 3.69 12.16
CA PHE A 142 -6.86 4.75 13.03
C PHE A 142 -6.55 6.04 12.24
N GLY A 143 -5.81 5.94 11.14
CA GLY A 143 -5.49 7.08 10.28
C GLY A 143 -6.73 7.70 9.64
N LEU A 144 -7.70 6.88 9.22
CA LEU A 144 -9.00 7.34 8.72
C LEU A 144 -9.81 8.07 9.79
N PHE A 145 -9.89 7.53 11.01
CA PHE A 145 -10.63 8.18 12.10
C PHE A 145 -10.00 9.50 12.51
N ILE A 146 -8.67 9.53 12.68
CA ILE A 146 -7.94 10.75 13.05
C ILE A 146 -8.00 11.80 11.93
N GLY A 147 -7.86 11.39 10.67
CA GLY A 147 -7.94 12.29 9.52
C GLY A 147 -9.35 12.87 9.26
N ASN A 148 -10.38 12.26 9.83
CA ASN A 148 -11.79 12.67 9.68
C ASN A 148 -12.42 13.05 11.02
N LEU A 149 -11.64 13.54 11.99
CA LEU A 149 -12.14 13.96 13.31
C LEU A 149 -13.18 15.08 13.23
N ASP A 150 -13.13 15.92 12.20
CA ASP A 150 -14.13 16.97 11.97
C ASP A 150 -15.53 16.40 11.73
N GLU A 151 -15.66 15.26 11.04
CA GLU A 151 -16.95 14.58 10.85
C GLU A 151 -17.45 13.93 12.15
N LEU A 152 -16.52 13.57 13.04
CA LEU A 152 -16.82 13.01 14.34
C LEU A 152 -17.31 14.08 15.35
N LYS A 153 -17.23 15.38 15.03
CA LYS A 153 -17.79 16.49 15.83
C LYS A 153 -19.29 16.36 16.07
N ARG A 154 -20.02 15.65 15.21
CA ARG A 154 -21.47 15.43 15.37
C ARG A 154 -21.84 14.66 16.65
N PHE A 155 -20.89 13.97 17.28
CA PHE A 155 -21.09 13.27 18.54
C PHE A 155 -20.76 14.19 19.73
N LYS A 156 -21.75 14.44 20.61
CA LYS A 156 -21.66 15.34 21.78
C LYS A 156 -20.47 15.09 22.73
N TYR A 157 -19.91 13.88 22.73
CA TYR A 157 -18.74 13.53 23.55
C TYR A 157 -17.42 14.08 22.97
N ILE A 158 -17.38 14.36 21.66
CA ILE A 158 -16.20 14.81 20.92
C ILE A 158 -16.08 16.34 20.92
N ASP A 159 -17.19 17.06 21.05
CA ASP A 159 -17.19 18.52 21.25
C ASP A 159 -16.42 18.95 22.52
N LYS A 160 -16.44 18.11 23.57
CA LYS A 160 -15.66 18.33 24.80
C LYS A 160 -14.14 18.22 24.62
N LEU A 161 -13.66 17.76 23.46
CA LEU A 161 -12.24 17.53 23.17
C LEU A 161 -11.56 18.72 22.46
N HIS A 162 -12.24 19.86 22.31
CA HIS A 162 -11.73 21.06 21.61
C HIS A 162 -11.21 20.73 20.20
N PRO A 163 -12.12 20.40 19.26
CA PRO A 163 -11.75 19.77 18.00
C PRO A 163 -10.90 20.66 17.08
N GLU A 164 -10.92 21.99 17.24
CA GLU A 164 -10.04 22.90 16.48
C GLU A 164 -8.55 22.74 16.85
N ILE A 165 -8.24 22.57 18.14
CA ILE A 165 -6.87 22.31 18.61
C ILE A 165 -6.42 20.95 18.10
N LEU A 166 -7.32 19.97 18.13
CA LEU A 166 -7.05 18.62 17.67
C LEU A 166 -6.75 18.58 16.17
N ASN A 167 -7.48 19.34 15.34
CA ASN A 167 -7.25 19.39 13.90
C ASN A 167 -5.87 19.97 13.54
N ASN A 168 -5.45 21.03 14.25
CA ASN A 168 -4.10 21.60 14.07
C ASN A 168 -2.98 20.60 14.44
N GLU A 169 -3.15 19.85 15.53
CA GLU A 169 -2.17 18.83 15.92
C GLU A 169 -2.12 17.66 14.93
N VAL A 170 -3.27 17.26 14.39
CA VAL A 170 -3.37 16.21 13.36
C VAL A 170 -2.72 16.65 12.05
N ASN A 171 -2.89 17.91 11.65
CA ASN A 171 -2.23 18.46 10.46
C ASN A 171 -0.70 18.44 10.60
N LYS A 172 -0.16 18.88 11.75
CA LYS A 172 1.27 18.79 12.05
C LYS A 172 1.78 17.35 12.06
N PHE A 173 1.00 16.44 12.65
CA PHE A 173 1.32 15.00 12.64
C PHE A 173 1.38 14.45 11.21
N LYS A 174 0.46 14.86 10.34
CA LYS A 174 0.42 14.47 8.92
C LYS A 174 1.64 14.99 8.16
N GLU A 175 2.04 16.24 8.37
CA GLU A 175 3.25 16.83 7.77
C GLU A 175 4.50 16.06 8.18
N LEU A 176 4.69 15.83 9.49
CA LEU A 176 5.83 15.06 9.99
C LEU A 176 5.84 13.61 9.46
N THR A 177 4.67 12.96 9.45
CA THR A 177 4.56 11.59 8.93
C THR A 177 4.89 11.55 7.44
N ALA A 178 4.54 12.58 6.67
CA ALA A 178 4.91 12.68 5.25
C ALA A 178 6.42 12.82 5.05
N GLU A 179 7.09 13.66 5.84
CA GLU A 179 8.55 13.80 5.83
C GLU A 179 9.28 12.51 6.22
N MET A 180 8.85 11.87 7.32
CA MET A 180 9.41 10.60 7.76
C MET A 180 9.19 9.49 6.74
N THR A 181 8.00 9.42 6.13
CA THR A 181 7.72 8.45 5.06
C THR A 181 8.60 8.70 3.83
N PHE A 182 8.82 9.97 3.47
CA PHE A 182 9.75 10.32 2.39
C PHE A 182 11.17 9.85 2.70
N LEU A 183 11.65 10.08 3.93
CA LEU A 183 12.98 9.67 4.38
C LEU A 183 13.15 8.15 4.32
N ILE A 184 12.24 7.40 4.96
CA ILE A 184 12.28 5.93 4.98
C ILE A 184 12.22 5.36 3.56
N ARG A 185 11.36 5.92 2.69
CA ARG A 185 11.28 5.49 1.29
C ARG A 185 12.60 5.73 0.54
N SER A 186 13.20 6.90 0.71
CA SER A 186 14.45 7.25 0.03
C SER A 186 15.60 6.34 0.47
N LEU A 187 15.73 6.12 1.79
CA LEU A 187 16.71 5.19 2.33
C LEU A 187 16.46 3.76 1.82
N PHE A 188 15.21 3.29 1.84
CA PHE A 188 14.87 1.96 1.36
C PHE A 188 15.28 1.75 -0.09
N PHE A 189 14.91 2.66 -1.01
CA PHE A 189 15.27 2.51 -2.42
C PHE A 189 16.77 2.66 -2.67
N LEU A 190 17.47 3.48 -1.88
CA LEU A 190 18.92 3.58 -1.93
C LEU A 190 19.59 2.26 -1.52
N PHE A 191 19.20 1.70 -0.36
CA PHE A 191 19.71 0.41 0.11
C PHE A 191 19.36 -0.72 -0.85
N PHE A 192 18.11 -0.77 -1.31
CA PHE A 192 17.67 -1.74 -2.30
C PHE A 192 18.50 -1.65 -3.57
N GLY A 193 18.66 -0.46 -4.15
CA GLY A 193 19.46 -0.24 -5.35
C GLY A 193 20.93 -0.64 -5.16
N TYR A 194 21.49 -0.38 -3.99
CA TYR A 194 22.85 -0.82 -3.63
C TYR A 194 22.97 -2.35 -3.48
N SER A 195 21.93 -3.03 -2.99
CA SER A 195 21.90 -4.49 -2.81
C SER A 195 21.65 -5.30 -4.08
N ILE A 196 21.40 -4.64 -5.22
CA ILE A 196 21.20 -5.33 -6.50
C ILE A 196 22.55 -5.73 -7.08
N GLU A 197 22.70 -7.02 -7.38
CA GLU A 197 23.85 -7.53 -8.12
C GLU A 197 23.58 -7.53 -9.63
N THR A 198 24.58 -7.18 -10.44
CA THR A 198 24.46 -7.19 -11.91
C THR A 198 24.13 -8.59 -12.43
N SER A 199 24.62 -9.64 -11.77
CA SER A 199 24.32 -11.05 -12.04
C SER A 199 22.84 -11.37 -11.88
N GLU A 200 22.17 -10.79 -10.88
CA GLU A 200 20.74 -10.96 -10.63
C GLU A 200 19.90 -10.22 -11.70
N LEU A 201 20.34 -9.02 -12.10
CA LEU A 201 19.68 -8.25 -13.15
C LEU A 201 19.72 -8.95 -14.50
N LEU A 202 20.90 -9.45 -14.89
CA LEU A 202 21.14 -10.03 -16.21
C LEU A 202 20.94 -11.55 -16.25
N ASN A 203 20.31 -12.13 -15.22
CA ASN A 203 19.98 -13.54 -15.20
C ASN A 203 18.94 -13.87 -16.28
N THR A 204 19.39 -14.57 -17.34
CA THR A 204 18.57 -14.90 -18.51
C THR A 204 17.48 -15.93 -18.21
N ASP A 205 17.72 -16.82 -17.24
CA ASP A 205 16.76 -17.87 -16.87
C ASP A 205 15.48 -17.27 -16.29
N THR A 206 15.62 -16.22 -15.48
CA THR A 206 14.51 -15.48 -14.88
C THR A 206 13.95 -14.38 -15.77
N LEU A 207 14.70 -13.95 -16.79
CA LEU A 207 14.29 -12.86 -17.69
C LEU A 207 13.01 -13.18 -18.46
N ILE A 208 12.89 -14.39 -19.00
CA ILE A 208 11.69 -14.82 -19.72
C ILE A 208 10.46 -14.80 -18.79
N TRP A 209 10.64 -15.29 -17.56
CA TRP A 209 9.61 -15.30 -16.54
C TRP A 209 9.23 -13.88 -16.09
N SER A 210 10.19 -12.98 -15.94
CA SER A 210 9.92 -11.61 -15.51
C SER A 210 9.13 -10.85 -16.58
N ILE A 211 9.45 -11.04 -17.86
CA ILE A 211 8.69 -10.49 -18.98
C ILE A 211 7.29 -11.07 -19.00
N ALA A 212 7.14 -12.41 -18.90
CA ALA A 212 5.83 -13.06 -18.90
C ALA A 212 4.93 -12.58 -17.76
N ILE A 213 5.46 -12.49 -16.54
CA ILE A 213 4.74 -11.96 -15.37
C ILE A 213 4.37 -10.50 -15.58
N THR A 214 5.31 -9.68 -16.06
CA THR A 214 5.07 -8.25 -16.31
C THR A 214 3.96 -8.06 -17.35
N VAL A 215 4.01 -8.79 -18.47
CA VAL A 215 2.94 -8.78 -19.47
C VAL A 215 1.62 -9.23 -18.85
N GLY A 216 1.63 -10.32 -18.07
CA GLY A 216 0.44 -10.80 -17.36
C GLY A 216 -0.17 -9.75 -16.44
N ILE A 217 0.64 -8.98 -15.70
CA ILE A 217 0.19 -7.87 -14.85
C ILE A 217 -0.60 -6.85 -15.68
N PHE A 218 -0.03 -6.38 -16.79
CA PHE A 218 -0.66 -5.35 -17.61
C PHE A 218 -1.85 -5.86 -18.42
N VAL A 219 -1.83 -7.11 -18.89
CA VAL A 219 -2.97 -7.75 -19.57
C VAL A 219 -4.16 -7.86 -18.61
N LEU A 220 -3.95 -8.40 -17.42
CA LEU A 220 -5.01 -8.52 -16.42
C LEU A 220 -5.53 -7.14 -15.98
N ARG A 221 -4.64 -6.15 -15.85
CA ARG A 221 -5.02 -4.76 -15.57
C ARG A 221 -5.87 -4.17 -16.70
N ALA A 222 -5.51 -4.40 -17.96
CA ALA A 222 -6.29 -3.94 -19.11
C ALA A 222 -7.70 -4.56 -19.11
N THR A 223 -7.80 -5.86 -18.83
CA THR A 223 -9.08 -6.56 -18.69
C THR A 223 -9.92 -5.97 -17.55
N PHE A 224 -9.32 -5.71 -16.39
CA PHE A 224 -9.99 -5.08 -15.25
C PHE A 224 -10.51 -3.69 -15.60
N LEU A 225 -9.66 -2.80 -16.15
CA LEU A 225 -10.07 -1.44 -16.53
C LEU A 225 -11.20 -1.45 -17.57
N LYS A 226 -11.15 -2.38 -18.54
CA LYS A 226 -12.21 -2.56 -19.54
C LYS A 226 -13.52 -3.04 -18.92
N LEU A 227 -13.46 -3.99 -17.98
CA LEU A 227 -14.63 -4.53 -17.28
C LEU A 227 -15.35 -3.43 -16.47
N PHE A 228 -14.59 -2.56 -15.80
CA PHE A 228 -15.12 -1.46 -15.00
C PHE A 228 -15.32 -0.15 -15.80
N LYS A 229 -15.15 -0.19 -17.13
CA LYS A 229 -15.31 0.96 -18.04
C LYS A 229 -14.49 2.20 -17.63
N LEU A 230 -13.29 1.97 -17.08
CA LEU A 230 -12.37 3.02 -16.66
C LEU A 230 -11.47 3.46 -17.82
N PRO A 231 -10.98 4.73 -17.83
CA PRO A 231 -10.10 5.20 -18.88
C PRO A 231 -8.77 4.45 -18.86
N ALA A 232 -8.45 3.77 -19.97
CA ALA A 232 -7.21 3.01 -20.07
C ALA A 232 -5.96 3.89 -19.96
N ASN A 233 -5.96 5.07 -20.57
CA ASN A 233 -4.86 6.03 -20.46
C ASN A 233 -5.20 7.12 -19.43
N PRO A 234 -4.30 7.44 -18.48
CA PRO A 234 -3.01 6.81 -18.17
C PRO A 234 -3.09 5.59 -17.23
N LEU A 235 -4.27 5.24 -16.71
CA LEU A 235 -4.42 4.31 -15.57
C LEU A 235 -3.75 2.94 -15.79
N LEU A 236 -3.77 2.42 -17.02
CA LEU A 236 -3.15 1.16 -17.40
C LEU A 236 -1.66 1.14 -17.07
N PHE A 237 -0.94 2.24 -17.32
CA PHE A 237 0.51 2.29 -17.18
C PHE A 237 0.98 2.47 -15.74
N ILE A 238 0.10 2.89 -14.83
CA ILE A 238 0.45 3.19 -13.45
C ILE A 238 0.15 1.98 -12.57
N ALA A 239 1.02 0.99 -12.66
CA ALA A 239 1.02 -0.20 -11.82
C ALA A 239 2.45 -0.65 -11.43
N PRO A 240 3.27 0.24 -10.86
CA PRO A 240 4.64 -0.11 -10.47
C PRO A 240 4.63 -1.13 -9.33
N ARG A 241 5.63 -2.02 -9.32
CA ARG A 241 5.98 -2.84 -8.14
C ARG A 241 7.14 -2.19 -7.39
N GLY A 242 7.32 -2.49 -6.11
CA GLY A 242 8.30 -1.75 -5.30
C GLY A 242 8.41 -2.20 -3.85
N LEU A 243 8.34 -1.24 -2.92
CA LEU A 243 8.64 -1.44 -1.48
C LEU A 243 7.96 -2.68 -0.88
N ILE A 244 6.63 -2.74 -0.90
CA ILE A 244 5.88 -3.83 -0.26
C ILE A 244 6.15 -5.17 -0.96
N THR A 245 6.31 -5.19 -2.28
CA THR A 245 6.72 -6.40 -3.03
C THR A 245 8.01 -7.00 -2.48
N ILE A 246 9.02 -6.17 -2.24
CA ILE A 246 10.31 -6.62 -1.70
C ILE A 246 10.15 -7.09 -0.26
N LEU A 247 9.44 -6.34 0.58
CA LEU A 247 9.24 -6.70 1.99
C LEU A 247 8.49 -8.01 2.14
N LEU A 248 7.45 -8.25 1.34
CA LEU A 248 6.72 -9.52 1.36
C LEU A 248 7.58 -10.67 0.87
N PHE A 249 8.31 -10.48 -0.22
CA PHE A 249 9.25 -11.50 -0.72
C PHE A 249 10.26 -11.92 0.35
N MET A 250 10.88 -10.94 1.02
CA MET A 250 11.83 -11.19 2.12
C MET A 250 11.17 -11.81 3.36
N SER A 251 9.84 -11.72 3.48
CA SER A 251 9.07 -12.31 4.59
C SER A 251 8.57 -13.73 4.30
N ILE A 252 8.81 -14.27 3.10
CA ILE A 252 8.43 -15.64 2.75
C ILE A 252 9.31 -16.62 3.56
N PRO A 253 8.71 -17.53 4.36
CA PRO A 253 9.46 -18.58 5.05
C PRO A 253 10.25 -19.46 4.07
N LEU A 254 11.47 -19.86 4.43
CA LEU A 254 12.36 -20.65 3.56
C LEU A 254 11.78 -22.01 3.12
N ASN A 255 10.87 -22.59 3.92
CA ASN A 255 10.16 -23.82 3.58
C ASN A 255 9.01 -23.61 2.57
N HIS A 256 8.63 -22.35 2.32
CA HIS A 256 7.61 -21.97 1.35
C HIS A 256 8.21 -21.20 0.17
N SER A 257 9.52 -20.98 0.09
CA SER A 257 10.13 -20.29 -1.05
C SER A 257 10.24 -21.21 -2.26
N LEU A 258 9.91 -20.66 -3.44
CA LEU A 258 10.08 -21.35 -4.72
C LEU A 258 11.43 -21.00 -5.33
N LYS A 259 12.01 -21.92 -6.13
CA LYS A 259 13.32 -21.67 -6.78
C LYS A 259 13.21 -20.62 -7.88
N ILE A 260 12.08 -20.62 -8.59
CA ILE A 260 11.75 -19.72 -9.69
C ILE A 260 11.43 -18.32 -9.19
N ALA A 261 10.73 -18.21 -8.05
CA ALA A 261 10.42 -16.94 -7.42
C ALA A 261 11.59 -16.47 -6.55
N ASN A 262 12.73 -16.23 -7.20
CA ASN A 262 13.96 -15.80 -6.54
C ASN A 262 14.16 -14.27 -6.61
N LYS A 263 15.26 -13.80 -6.01
CA LYS A 263 15.62 -12.38 -5.94
C LYS A 263 15.74 -11.73 -7.32
N SER A 264 16.35 -12.43 -8.30
CA SER A 264 16.48 -11.96 -9.68
C SER A 264 15.12 -11.66 -10.31
N LEU A 265 14.16 -12.58 -10.18
CA LEU A 265 12.82 -12.42 -10.76
C LEU A 265 12.09 -11.20 -10.17
N ILE A 266 12.14 -11.02 -8.84
CA ILE A 266 11.53 -9.87 -8.16
C ILE A 266 12.13 -8.55 -8.66
N ILE A 267 13.45 -8.45 -8.70
CA ILE A 267 14.15 -7.23 -9.12
C ILE A 267 13.79 -6.89 -10.58
N GLN A 268 13.84 -7.88 -11.47
CA GLN A 268 13.52 -7.68 -12.88
C GLN A 268 12.07 -7.22 -13.10
N VAL A 269 11.10 -7.77 -12.36
CA VAL A 269 9.68 -7.33 -12.44
C VAL A 269 9.52 -5.90 -11.92
N ILE A 270 10.16 -5.55 -10.81
CA ILE A 270 10.12 -4.18 -10.24
C ILE A 270 10.64 -3.17 -11.25
N ILE A 271 11.81 -3.45 -11.83
CA ILE A 271 12.44 -2.57 -12.83
C ILE A 271 11.58 -2.48 -14.10
N SER A 272 11.11 -3.61 -14.61
CA SER A 272 10.28 -3.65 -15.84
C SER A 272 8.98 -2.88 -15.69
N THR A 273 8.27 -3.05 -14.55
CA THR A 273 7.03 -2.29 -14.28
C THR A 273 7.30 -0.80 -14.08
N GLY A 274 8.42 -0.43 -13.47
CA GLY A 274 8.88 0.96 -13.37
C GLY A 274 9.14 1.60 -14.74
N PHE A 275 9.84 0.89 -15.63
CA PHE A 275 10.10 1.36 -17.00
C PHE A 275 8.81 1.52 -17.82
N ILE A 276 7.88 0.57 -17.74
CA ILE A 276 6.59 0.67 -18.45
C ILE A 276 5.78 1.88 -17.95
N MET A 277 5.76 2.11 -16.64
CA MET A 277 5.10 3.30 -16.07
C MET A 277 5.75 4.58 -16.59
N MET A 278 7.08 4.68 -16.54
CA MET A 278 7.82 5.84 -17.05
C MET A 278 7.48 6.11 -18.52
N TYR A 279 7.54 5.09 -19.37
CA TYR A 279 7.19 5.19 -20.78
C TYR A 279 5.75 5.63 -21.00
N GLY A 280 4.79 5.04 -20.27
CA GLY A 280 3.38 5.37 -20.38
C GLY A 280 3.05 6.81 -19.99
N LEU A 281 3.71 7.35 -18.97
CA LEU A 281 3.52 8.74 -18.53
C LEU A 281 4.08 9.75 -19.52
N ILE A 282 5.27 9.49 -20.08
CA ILE A 282 5.86 10.34 -21.12
C ILE A 282 4.88 10.45 -22.31
N LYS A 283 4.25 9.34 -22.70
CA LYS A 283 3.26 9.31 -23.77
C LYS A 283 1.94 10.02 -23.41
N THR A 284 1.57 10.04 -22.13
CA THR A 284 0.29 10.60 -21.67
C THR A 284 0.34 12.11 -21.36
N LYS A 285 1.52 12.73 -21.35
CA LYS A 285 1.78 14.13 -20.92
C LYS A 285 1.14 15.25 -21.77
N LYS A 286 0.09 14.97 -22.56
CA LYS A 286 -0.60 15.89 -23.47
C LYS A 286 -1.85 16.59 -22.91
N VAL A 287 -2.08 16.59 -21.60
CA VAL A 287 -3.21 17.35 -21.01
C VAL A 287 -2.65 18.36 -20.03
N GLU A 288 -2.48 19.60 -20.49
CA GLU A 288 -2.12 20.74 -19.65
C GLU A 288 -3.18 20.95 -18.56
N PRO A 289 -2.79 21.12 -17.28
CA PRO A 289 -3.71 21.59 -16.27
C PRO A 289 -4.08 23.04 -16.64
N LYS A 290 -5.38 23.31 -16.85
CA LYS A 290 -5.91 24.67 -16.95
C LYS A 290 -5.48 25.44 -15.70
N ILE A 291 -4.56 26.37 -15.87
CA ILE A 291 -4.29 27.42 -14.89
C ILE A 291 -5.61 28.20 -14.79
N VAL A 292 -6.28 28.11 -13.64
CA VAL A 292 -7.38 29.02 -13.31
C VAL A 292 -6.72 30.36 -13.06
N GLU A 293 -6.62 31.20 -14.10
CA GLU A 293 -6.34 32.62 -13.91
C GLU A 293 -7.47 33.19 -13.05
N ASN A 294 -7.14 33.66 -11.86
CA ASN A 294 -8.03 34.47 -11.04
C ASN A 294 -8.33 35.76 -11.81
N GLU A 295 -9.49 35.84 -12.45
CA GLU A 295 -10.11 37.07 -12.94
C GLU A 295 -10.55 37.96 -11.75
N SER A 296 -9.60 38.41 -10.93
CA SER A 296 -9.84 39.36 -9.83
C SER A 296 -9.07 40.67 -10.01
N ASN A 297 -8.53 40.95 -11.20
CA ASN A 297 -7.81 42.20 -11.45
C ASN A 297 -8.19 42.90 -12.76
N ARG A 298 -9.46 42.80 -13.15
CA ARG A 298 -10.06 43.64 -14.20
C ARG A 298 -11.52 43.96 -13.91
N SER A 299 -11.75 44.90 -12.98
CA SER A 299 -12.85 45.86 -13.10
C SER A 299 -12.78 46.90 -11.99
N ILE A 300 -12.31 48.09 -12.40
CA ILE A 300 -12.62 49.43 -11.89
C ILE A 300 -12.02 49.81 -10.53
#